data_AF-A0A497CXV1-F1
#
_entry.id   AF-A0A497CXV1-F1
#
_cell.length_a   1.000
_cell.length_b   1.000
_cell.length_c   1.000
_cell.angle_alpha   90.00
_cell.angle_beta   90.00
_cell.angle_gamma   90.00
#
_symmetry.space_group_name_H-M   'P 1'
#
loop_
_entity.id
_entity.type
_entity.pdbx_description
1 polymer ?
#
loop_
_entity_poly.entity_id
_entity_poly.type
_entity_poly.pdbx_seq_one_letter_code
_entity_poly.pdbx_strand_id
1 'polypeptide(L)'
;MNKICVFGCGGVGSRLAEFLVRDNLRERFMDMLYLIDFDVVEAKNLQRQLYFQQDINFKKAEALKARLQNIDGDLIIMIHDLKLSKSNIGLFDKKMFCFCCTDDIEGKRAISEHFEKYIIASVDRDVVEITTNPEYLKVWSFGTGYEVYQDVVNNSMAAMLAFKMFKNYLSTGELKNIKININDLI
;
A
#
# COMPACT_ATOMS: atom_id res chain seq x y z
N MET A 1 1.96 11.00 18.00
CA MET A 1 2.45 9.68 17.57
C MET A 1 1.89 9.43 16.18
N ASN A 2 2.69 9.53 15.13
CA ASN A 2 2.18 9.35 13.77
C ASN A 2 2.28 7.88 13.39
N LYS A 3 1.12 7.30 13.11
CA LYS A 3 0.96 5.90 12.75
C LYS A 3 0.59 5.82 11.28
N ILE A 4 1.30 4.97 10.55
CA ILE A 4 1.03 4.70 9.14
C ILE A 4 0.49 3.28 9.03
N CYS A 5 -0.52 3.08 8.19
CA CYS A 5 -1.00 1.74 7.82
C CYS A 5 -0.87 1.51 6.32
N VAL A 6 -0.47 0.30 5.96
CA VAL A 6 -0.43 -0.20 4.57
C VAL A 6 -1.37 -1.40 4.49
N PHE A 7 -2.47 -1.23 3.76
CA PHE A 7 -3.42 -2.30 3.44
C PHE A 7 -3.03 -2.94 2.11
N GLY A 8 -2.76 -4.24 2.13
CA GLY A 8 -2.25 -5.00 1.00
C GLY A 8 -0.72 -4.99 0.98
N CYS A 9 -0.11 -6.14 1.24
CA CYS A 9 1.32 -6.43 1.18
C CYS A 9 1.71 -7.07 -0.17
N GLY A 10 0.99 -6.75 -1.24
CA GLY A 10 1.24 -7.25 -2.59
C GLY A 10 2.37 -6.52 -3.32
N GLY A 11 2.31 -6.46 -4.66
CA GLY A 11 3.37 -5.87 -5.50
C GLY A 11 3.65 -4.40 -5.21
N VAL A 12 2.59 -3.60 -5.07
CA VAL A 12 2.67 -2.17 -4.71
C VAL A 12 3.01 -1.99 -3.23
N GLY A 13 2.23 -2.59 -2.34
CA GLY A 13 2.33 -2.32 -0.90
C GLY A 13 3.62 -2.81 -0.27
N SER A 14 4.16 -3.95 -0.70
CA SER A 14 5.47 -4.42 -0.20
C SER A 14 6.59 -3.41 -0.53
N ARG A 15 6.61 -2.87 -1.75
CA ARG A 15 7.59 -1.85 -2.18
C ARG A 15 7.42 -0.53 -1.47
N LEU A 16 6.17 -0.08 -1.36
CA LEU A 16 5.84 1.15 -0.64
C LEU A 16 6.29 1.06 0.83
N ALA A 17 6.04 -0.07 1.49
CA ALA A 17 6.50 -0.30 2.85
C ALA A 17 8.03 -0.25 2.95
N GLU A 18 8.76 -0.85 2.01
CA GLU A 18 10.23 -0.74 1.96
C GLU A 18 10.69 0.71 1.76
N PHE A 19 10.05 1.49 0.88
CA PHE A 19 10.35 2.91 0.72
C PHE A 19 10.11 3.74 1.99
N LEU A 20 9.01 3.47 2.71
CA LEU A 20 8.69 4.14 3.96
C LEU A 20 9.78 3.92 5.02
N VAL A 21 10.30 2.69 5.12
CA VAL A 21 11.35 2.35 6.09
C VAL A 21 12.71 2.93 5.68
N ARG A 22 13.04 2.95 4.39
CA ARG A 22 14.36 3.43 3.91
C ARG A 22 14.55 4.95 3.88
N ASP A 23 13.49 5.76 3.98
CA ASP A 23 13.58 7.23 3.86
C ASP A 23 13.80 7.95 5.20
N ASN A 24 14.29 7.26 6.23
CA ASN A 24 14.49 7.80 7.58
C ASN A 24 13.23 8.47 8.17
N LEU A 25 12.05 8.01 7.76
CA LEU A 25 10.78 8.54 8.26
C LEU A 25 10.58 8.25 9.74
N ARG A 26 11.16 7.16 10.26
CA ARG A 26 11.04 6.81 11.68
C ARG A 26 11.52 7.93 12.59
N GLU A 27 12.69 8.48 12.30
CA GLU A 27 13.30 9.53 13.13
C GLU A 27 12.55 10.86 13.10
N ARG A 28 11.74 11.09 12.06
CA ARG A 28 11.14 12.41 11.77
C ARG A 28 9.63 12.44 11.86
N PHE A 29 8.96 11.32 11.68
CA PHE A 29 7.53 11.28 11.47
C PHE A 29 6.88 9.99 11.99
N MET A 30 7.32 8.82 11.55
CA MET A 30 6.59 7.55 11.71
C MET A 30 7.06 6.75 12.93
N ASP A 31 6.24 6.72 13.98
CA ASP A 31 6.58 5.94 15.18
C ASP A 31 6.26 4.44 15.02
N MET A 32 5.29 4.12 14.16
CA MET A 32 4.76 2.76 14.03
C MET A 32 4.18 2.53 12.63
N LEU A 33 4.50 1.38 12.06
CA LEU A 33 3.97 0.90 10.79
C LEU A 33 3.03 -0.27 11.02
N TYR A 34 1.82 -0.20 10.46
CA TYR A 34 0.86 -1.28 10.45
C TYR A 34 0.86 -1.93 9.06
N LEU A 35 1.02 -3.25 9.01
CA LEU A 35 0.90 -4.06 7.80
C LEU A 35 -0.36 -4.91 7.92
N ILE A 36 -1.27 -4.76 6.96
CA ILE A 36 -2.56 -5.45 6.94
C ILE A 36 -2.68 -6.25 5.65
N ASP A 37 -2.60 -7.57 5.77
CA ASP A 37 -2.77 -8.51 4.65
C ASP A 37 -3.08 -9.90 5.21
N PHE A 38 -3.95 -10.66 4.55
CA PHE A 38 -4.37 -11.99 4.98
C PHE A 38 -3.80 -13.14 4.11
N ASP A 39 -3.21 -12.80 2.97
CA ASP A 39 -2.70 -13.76 2.02
C ASP A 39 -1.41 -14.41 2.52
N VAL A 40 -1.13 -15.58 1.94
CA VAL A 40 0.11 -16.31 2.07
C VAL A 40 0.98 -16.05 0.86
N VAL A 41 2.30 -16.05 1.04
CA VAL A 41 3.27 -15.95 -0.05
C VAL A 41 3.24 -17.24 -0.88
N GLU A 42 2.98 -17.10 -2.17
CA GLU A 42 3.03 -18.16 -3.16
C GLU A 42 4.24 -18.00 -4.09
N ALA A 43 4.71 -19.09 -4.71
CA ALA A 43 5.84 -19.05 -5.65
C ALA A 43 5.64 -18.03 -6.79
N LYS A 44 4.40 -17.87 -7.29
CA LYS A 44 4.08 -16.88 -8.33
C LYS A 44 4.30 -15.43 -7.88
N ASN A 45 4.31 -15.15 -6.58
CA ASN A 45 4.48 -13.78 -6.06
C ASN A 45 5.94 -13.31 -6.17
N LEU A 46 6.91 -14.21 -6.12
CA LEU A 46 8.34 -13.89 -6.11
C LEU A 46 8.79 -13.07 -7.33
N GLN A 47 8.11 -13.24 -8.46
CA GLN A 47 8.46 -12.53 -9.70
C GLN A 47 8.11 -11.04 -9.68
N ARG A 48 7.22 -10.60 -8.78
CA ARG A 48 6.70 -9.21 -8.78
C ARG A 48 6.45 -8.62 -7.40
N GLN A 49 6.75 -9.31 -6.31
CA GLN A 49 6.55 -8.85 -4.92
C GLN A 49 7.87 -9.01 -4.15
N LEU A 50 8.07 -8.27 -3.07
CA LEU A 50 9.34 -8.28 -2.33
C LEU A 50 9.46 -9.45 -1.35
N TYR A 51 9.36 -10.66 -1.88
CA TYR A 51 9.50 -11.92 -1.14
C TYR A 51 10.59 -12.80 -1.76
N PHE A 52 11.14 -13.70 -0.95
CA PHE A 52 12.14 -14.68 -1.36
C PHE A 52 11.61 -16.11 -1.28
N GLN A 53 12.39 -17.07 -1.81
CA GLN A 53 12.05 -18.49 -1.81
C GLN A 53 11.71 -19.02 -0.40
N GLN A 54 12.42 -18.53 0.61
CA GLN A 54 12.24 -18.92 2.01
C GLN A 54 10.91 -18.42 2.62
N ASP A 55 10.29 -17.42 2.02
CA ASP A 55 9.06 -16.80 2.53
C ASP A 55 7.80 -17.54 2.05
N ILE A 56 7.93 -18.50 1.12
CA ILE A 56 6.79 -19.29 0.63
C ILE A 56 6.10 -20.01 1.81
N ASN A 57 4.77 -20.01 1.79
CA ASN A 57 3.89 -20.52 2.85
C ASN A 57 3.82 -19.69 4.14
N PHE A 58 4.57 -18.58 4.24
CA PHE A 58 4.38 -17.60 5.31
C PHE A 58 3.34 -16.56 4.94
N LYS A 59 2.74 -15.93 5.95
CA LYS A 59 1.83 -14.80 5.74
C LYS A 59 2.60 -13.63 5.13
N LYS A 60 2.02 -12.98 4.11
CA LYS A 60 2.65 -11.85 3.41
C LYS A 60 3.08 -10.74 4.37
N ALA A 61 2.20 -10.36 5.30
CA ALA A 61 2.50 -9.33 6.28
C ALA A 61 3.63 -9.73 7.25
N GLU A 62 3.75 -11.01 7.61
CA GLU A 62 4.84 -11.52 8.46
C GLU A 62 6.18 -11.54 7.73
N ALA A 63 6.21 -12.07 6.50
CA ALA A 63 7.41 -12.09 5.67
C ALA A 63 7.90 -10.65 5.38
N LEU A 64 6.97 -9.74 5.07
CA LEU A 64 7.30 -8.34 4.85
C LEU A 64 7.83 -7.67 6.13
N LYS A 65 7.21 -7.91 7.29
CA LYS A 65 7.73 -7.40 8.57
C LYS A 65 9.17 -7.88 8.81
N ALA A 66 9.43 -9.18 8.66
CA ALA A 66 10.78 -9.72 8.86
C ALA A 66 11.80 -9.04 7.94
N ARG A 67 11.44 -8.82 6.67
CA ARG A 67 12.26 -8.06 5.73
C ARG A 67 12.52 -6.62 6.19
N LEU A 68 11.47 -5.90 6.58
CA LEU A 68 11.59 -4.50 6.99
C LEU A 68 12.39 -4.33 8.29
N GLN A 69 12.28 -5.27 9.22
CA GLN A 69 13.09 -5.27 10.46
C GLN A 69 14.57 -5.54 10.21
N ASN A 70 14.94 -6.18 9.09
CA ASN A 70 16.34 -6.25 8.65
C ASN A 70 16.87 -4.92 8.09
N ILE A 71 15.98 -3.98 7.73
CA ILE A 71 16.36 -2.63 7.30
C ILE A 71 16.45 -1.71 8.53
N ASP A 72 15.45 -1.77 9.42
CA ASP A 72 15.38 -0.96 10.63
C ASP A 72 14.82 -1.80 11.79
N GLY A 73 15.73 -2.33 12.60
CA GLY A 73 15.39 -3.25 13.70
C GLY A 73 14.63 -2.58 14.86
N ASP A 74 14.69 -1.25 14.98
CA ASP A 74 14.02 -0.50 16.03
C ASP A 74 12.59 -0.09 15.63
N LEU A 75 12.22 -0.22 14.35
CA LEU A 75 10.90 0.16 13.90
C LEU A 75 9.83 -0.78 14.48
N ILE A 76 8.83 -0.19 15.12
CA ILE A 76 7.69 -0.94 15.62
C ILE A 76 6.75 -1.25 14.44
N ILE A 77 6.67 -2.53 14.09
CA ILE A 77 5.79 -3.04 13.03
C ILE A 77 4.71 -3.93 13.62
N MET A 78 3.45 -3.50 13.46
CA MET A 78 2.25 -4.24 13.85
C MET A 78 1.65 -4.95 12.64
N ILE A 79 1.26 -6.22 12.81
CA ILE A 79 0.62 -7.01 11.75
C ILE A 79 -0.83 -7.24 12.10
N HIS A 80 -1.70 -7.15 11.10
CA HIS A 80 -3.07 -7.65 11.17
C HIS A 80 -3.32 -8.63 10.02
N ASP A 81 -3.46 -9.92 10.35
CA ASP A 81 -3.88 -10.98 9.43
C ASP A 81 -5.41 -10.92 9.25
N LEU A 82 -5.87 -9.96 8.44
CA LEU A 82 -7.29 -9.80 8.14
C LEU A 82 -7.52 -9.29 6.72
N LYS A 83 -8.64 -9.72 6.14
CA LYS A 83 -9.21 -9.11 4.94
C LYS A 83 -10.04 -7.92 5.36
N LEU A 84 -9.75 -6.76 4.79
CA LEU A 84 -10.46 -5.53 5.14
C LEU A 84 -11.93 -5.58 4.69
N SER A 85 -12.81 -5.09 5.53
CA SER A 85 -14.24 -4.92 5.23
C SER A 85 -14.81 -3.74 6.01
N LYS A 86 -16.05 -3.37 5.71
CA LYS A 86 -16.76 -2.33 6.49
C LYS A 86 -16.94 -2.69 7.97
N SER A 87 -16.99 -3.97 8.31
CA SER A 87 -17.21 -4.39 9.71
C SER A 87 -15.96 -4.30 10.58
N ASN A 88 -14.76 -4.32 9.98
CA ASN A 88 -13.49 -4.33 10.72
C ASN A 88 -12.63 -3.07 10.55
N ILE A 89 -12.98 -2.16 9.64
CA ILE A 89 -12.26 -0.89 9.45
C ILE A 89 -12.17 -0.05 10.74
N GLY A 90 -13.19 -0.16 11.61
CA GLY A 90 -13.25 0.51 12.90
C GLY A 90 -12.17 0.08 13.92
N LEU A 91 -11.44 -1.01 13.65
CA LEU A 91 -10.29 -1.42 14.45
C LEU A 91 -9.10 -0.45 14.34
N PHE A 92 -9.07 0.38 13.30
CA PHE A 92 -7.99 1.32 13.02
C PHE A 92 -8.42 2.76 13.34
N ASP A 93 -7.54 3.54 13.97
CA ASP A 93 -7.84 4.94 14.27
C ASP A 93 -7.91 5.75 12.96
N LYS A 94 -9.01 6.48 12.75
CA LYS A 94 -9.25 7.31 11.56
C LYS A 94 -8.16 8.38 11.33
N LYS A 95 -7.39 8.74 12.35
CA LYS A 95 -6.29 9.73 12.28
C LYS A 95 -4.98 9.14 11.74
N MET A 96 -4.88 7.82 11.58
CA MET A 96 -3.71 7.18 10.95
C MET A 96 -3.60 7.63 9.49
N PHE A 97 -2.37 7.72 8.97
CA PHE A 97 -2.18 7.94 7.54
C PHE A 97 -2.25 6.59 6.81
N CYS A 98 -3.23 6.44 5.92
CA CYS A 98 -3.52 5.15 5.30
C CYS A 98 -3.01 5.06 3.86
N PHE A 99 -2.29 3.99 3.54
CA PHE A 99 -2.03 3.58 2.17
C PHE A 99 -2.91 2.37 1.83
N CYS A 100 -3.74 2.51 0.81
CA CYS A 100 -4.50 1.41 0.24
C CYS A 100 -3.77 0.89 -1.00
N CYS A 101 -3.29 -0.34 -0.91
CA CYS A 101 -2.63 -1.09 -1.97
C CYS A 101 -3.37 -2.41 -2.26
N THR A 102 -4.62 -2.53 -1.82
CA THR A 102 -5.48 -3.67 -2.15
C THR A 102 -6.01 -3.52 -3.57
N ASP A 103 -6.37 -4.63 -4.19
CA ASP A 103 -7.00 -4.67 -5.51
C ASP A 103 -8.51 -4.46 -5.42
N ASP A 104 -9.12 -4.87 -4.32
CA ASP A 104 -10.57 -4.93 -4.15
C ASP A 104 -11.26 -3.57 -3.91
N ILE A 105 -12.44 -3.44 -4.49
CA ILE A 105 -13.29 -2.24 -4.43
C ILE A 105 -13.81 -2.00 -3.01
N GLU A 106 -14.10 -3.06 -2.26
CA GLU A 106 -14.68 -2.96 -0.93
C GLU A 106 -13.69 -2.33 0.06
N GLY A 107 -12.45 -2.79 0.07
CA GLY A 107 -11.37 -2.28 0.90
C GLY A 107 -11.04 -0.82 0.58
N LYS A 108 -10.94 -0.48 -0.71
CA LYS A 108 -10.77 0.91 -1.16
C LYS A 108 -11.89 1.82 -0.65
N ARG A 109 -13.15 1.37 -0.78
CA ARG A 109 -14.32 2.11 -0.27
C ARG A 109 -14.26 2.28 1.25
N ALA A 110 -14.02 1.19 1.99
CA ALA A 110 -13.95 1.23 3.45
C ALA A 110 -12.87 2.21 3.93
N ILE A 111 -11.70 2.24 3.29
CA ILE A 111 -10.63 3.19 3.61
C ILE A 111 -11.06 4.63 3.34
N SER A 112 -11.64 4.91 2.17
CA SER A 112 -12.07 6.27 1.79
C SER A 112 -13.18 6.83 2.67
N GLU A 113 -14.03 5.97 3.23
CA GLU A 113 -15.13 6.38 4.11
C GLU A 113 -14.67 6.56 5.58
N HIS A 114 -13.55 5.96 5.98
CA HIS A 114 -13.12 5.90 7.38
C HIS A 114 -11.94 6.80 7.73
N PHE A 115 -10.87 6.79 6.94
CA PHE A 115 -9.64 7.53 7.27
C PHE A 115 -9.73 9.00 6.84
N GLU A 116 -9.24 9.90 7.70
CA GLU A 116 -9.17 11.33 7.38
C GLU A 116 -8.11 11.65 6.33
N LYS A 117 -7.07 10.80 6.23
CA LYS A 117 -5.94 10.95 5.32
C LYS A 117 -5.56 9.60 4.73
N TYR A 118 -5.61 9.51 3.41
CA TYR A 118 -5.24 8.29 2.73
C TYR A 118 -4.71 8.53 1.32
N ILE A 119 -3.98 7.53 0.81
CA ILE A 119 -3.52 7.41 -0.56
C ILE A 119 -3.92 6.02 -1.06
N ILE A 120 -4.72 5.95 -2.11
CA ILE A 120 -5.02 4.71 -2.83
C ILE A 120 -4.05 4.61 -3.99
N ALA A 121 -3.27 3.54 -4.05
CA ALA A 121 -2.35 3.24 -5.15
C ALA A 121 -2.86 2.02 -5.91
N SER A 122 -3.26 2.21 -7.17
CA SER A 122 -3.82 1.17 -8.03
C SER A 122 -3.02 1.02 -9.32
N VAL A 123 -2.94 -0.21 -9.81
CA VAL A 123 -2.31 -0.60 -11.06
C VAL A 123 -3.30 -1.48 -11.82
N ASP A 124 -3.51 -1.19 -13.10
CA ASP A 124 -4.14 -2.12 -14.03
C ASP A 124 -3.47 -2.01 -15.40
N ARG A 125 -2.82 -3.11 -15.83
CA ARG A 125 -1.98 -3.11 -17.03
C ARG A 125 -1.01 -1.93 -16.95
N ASP A 126 -0.97 -1.07 -17.96
CA ASP A 126 -0.04 0.05 -18.07
C ASP A 126 -0.51 1.31 -17.32
N VAL A 127 -1.67 1.28 -16.67
CA VAL A 127 -2.24 2.45 -15.98
C VAL A 127 -1.91 2.41 -14.50
N VAL A 128 -1.31 3.49 -14.01
CA VAL A 128 -1.08 3.75 -12.58
C VAL A 128 -1.95 4.92 -12.13
N GLU A 129 -2.68 4.70 -11.04
CA GLU A 129 -3.56 5.70 -10.43
C GLU A 129 -3.26 5.85 -8.94
N ILE A 130 -2.98 7.09 -8.52
CA ILE A 130 -2.81 7.51 -7.13
C ILE A 130 -3.96 8.46 -6.79
N THR A 131 -4.89 8.03 -5.93
CA THR A 131 -6.08 8.81 -5.60
C THR A 131 -6.17 9.09 -4.10
N THR A 132 -6.58 10.32 -3.78
CA THR A 132 -6.76 10.83 -2.42
C THR A 132 -8.15 11.44 -2.20
N ASN A 133 -9.06 11.26 -3.15
CA ASN A 133 -10.42 11.83 -3.14
C ASN A 133 -11.45 10.80 -2.65
N PRO A 134 -12.45 11.20 -1.85
CA PRO A 134 -13.63 10.38 -1.53
C PRO A 134 -14.53 10.05 -2.74
N GLU A 135 -14.36 10.73 -3.89
CA GLU A 135 -15.03 10.37 -5.17
C GLU A 135 -14.46 9.07 -5.80
N TYR A 136 -14.22 8.03 -5.00
CA TYR A 136 -13.75 6.71 -5.44
C TYR A 136 -14.68 6.05 -6.47
N LEU A 137 -15.96 6.45 -6.56
CA LEU A 137 -16.88 5.99 -7.60
C LEU A 137 -16.53 6.48 -9.02
N LYS A 138 -15.65 7.49 -9.16
CA LYS A 138 -15.13 7.98 -10.45
C LYS A 138 -13.69 7.57 -10.72
N VAL A 139 -12.98 7.09 -9.69
CA VAL A 139 -11.74 6.33 -9.86
C VAL A 139 -12.10 5.13 -10.70
N TRP A 140 -11.27 4.79 -11.68
CA TRP A 140 -11.50 3.57 -12.43
C TRP A 140 -11.29 2.39 -11.48
N SER A 141 -12.38 1.96 -10.84
CA SER A 141 -12.45 0.78 -10.01
C SER A 141 -12.49 -0.42 -10.95
N PHE A 142 -11.31 -0.91 -11.33
CA PHE A 142 -11.18 -2.20 -11.97
C PHE A 142 -11.32 -3.29 -10.91
N GLY A 143 -12.43 -4.01 -11.01
CA GLY A 143 -12.87 -5.03 -10.04
C GLY A 143 -14.25 -5.58 -10.41
N THR A 144 -14.64 -5.51 -11.69
CA THR A 144 -15.87 -6.07 -12.25
C THR A 144 -15.78 -7.58 -12.55
N GLY A 145 -14.80 -8.28 -11.95
CA GLY A 145 -14.58 -9.71 -12.16
C GLY A 145 -13.54 -10.07 -13.24
N TYR A 146 -12.59 -9.18 -13.54
CA TYR A 146 -11.46 -9.46 -14.44
C TYR A 146 -10.13 -9.56 -13.67
N GLU A 147 -9.20 -10.32 -14.23
CA GLU A 147 -7.85 -10.51 -13.72
C GLU A 147 -7.03 -9.21 -13.85
N VAL A 148 -6.54 -8.68 -12.73
CA VAL A 148 -5.67 -7.49 -12.71
C VAL A 148 -4.28 -7.88 -13.18
N TYR A 149 -3.81 -7.29 -14.28
CA TYR A 149 -2.46 -7.55 -14.77
C TYR A 149 -1.47 -6.62 -14.06
N GLN A 150 -0.51 -7.20 -13.35
CA GLN A 150 0.54 -6.47 -12.65
C GLN A 150 1.91 -7.06 -12.98
N ASP A 151 2.85 -6.18 -13.30
CA ASP A 151 4.27 -6.51 -13.45
C ASP A 151 5.14 -5.72 -12.46
N VAL A 152 6.45 -5.92 -12.52
CA VAL A 152 7.40 -5.25 -11.64
C VAL A 152 7.50 -3.75 -11.88
N VAL A 153 7.40 -3.28 -13.12
CA VAL A 153 7.54 -1.87 -13.50
C VAL A 153 6.36 -1.09 -12.94
N ASN A 154 5.14 -1.54 -13.23
CA ASN A 154 3.94 -0.79 -12.90
C ASN A 154 3.69 -0.79 -11.38
N ASN A 155 3.99 -1.91 -10.71
CA ASN A 155 3.99 -1.98 -9.24
C ASN A 155 5.00 -1.04 -8.60
N SER A 156 6.22 -0.99 -9.14
CA SER A 156 7.27 -0.10 -8.63
C SER A 156 6.89 1.36 -8.85
N MET A 157 6.28 1.66 -9.99
CA MET A 157 5.86 3.01 -10.32
C MET A 157 4.73 3.49 -9.40
N ALA A 158 3.70 2.66 -9.18
CA ALA A 158 2.64 2.98 -8.23
C ALA A 158 3.18 3.20 -6.81
N ALA A 159 4.07 2.32 -6.33
CA ALA A 159 4.68 2.48 -5.01
C ALA A 159 5.50 3.78 -4.90
N MET A 160 6.28 4.11 -5.92
CA MET A 160 7.12 5.31 -5.93
C MET A 160 6.28 6.59 -5.99
N LEU A 161 5.23 6.64 -6.82
CA LEU A 161 4.34 7.79 -6.91
C LEU A 161 3.51 7.99 -5.64
N ALA A 162 3.00 6.90 -5.04
CA ALA A 162 2.33 6.96 -3.75
C ALA A 162 3.27 7.52 -2.66
N PHE A 163 4.51 7.05 -2.65
CA PHE A 163 5.52 7.54 -1.70
C PHE A 163 5.90 9.01 -1.95
N LYS A 164 6.09 9.41 -3.21
CA LYS A 164 6.36 10.81 -3.58
C LYS A 164 5.20 11.73 -3.19
N MET A 165 3.96 11.30 -3.40
CA MET A 165 2.76 12.00 -2.97
C MET A 165 2.75 12.20 -1.45
N PHE A 166 3.08 11.14 -0.70
CA PHE A 166 3.19 11.24 0.75
C PHE A 166 4.28 12.23 1.20
N LYS A 167 5.47 12.20 0.57
CA LYS A 167 6.52 13.19 0.88
C LYS A 167 6.07 14.62 0.56
N ASN A 168 5.35 14.82 -0.54
CA ASN A 168 4.77 16.12 -0.86
C ASN A 168 3.79 16.58 0.23
N TYR A 169 2.89 15.69 0.64
CA TYR A 169 1.95 15.93 1.73
C TYR A 169 2.67 16.32 3.03
N LEU A 170 3.76 15.64 3.40
CA LEU A 170 4.54 16.00 4.58
C LEU A 170 5.12 17.42 4.52
N SER A 171 5.43 17.92 3.31
CA SER A 171 5.98 19.26 3.11
C SER A 171 4.94 20.36 2.92
N THR A 172 3.81 20.08 2.27
CA THR A 172 2.83 21.10 1.87
C THR A 172 1.45 20.94 2.51
N GLY A 173 1.15 19.77 3.08
CA GLY A 173 -0.19 19.40 3.53
C GLY A 173 -1.15 19.04 2.39
N GLU A 174 -0.70 19.06 1.14
CA GLU A 174 -1.55 18.85 -0.03
C GLU A 174 -1.41 17.45 -0.62
N LEU A 175 -2.55 16.91 -1.05
CA LEU A 175 -2.68 15.67 -1.79
C LEU A 175 -3.32 15.96 -3.15
N LYS A 176 -2.83 15.30 -4.21
CA LYS A 176 -3.34 15.46 -5.57
C LYS A 176 -3.55 14.10 -6.22
N ASN A 177 -4.61 13.96 -7.02
CA ASN A 177 -4.81 12.76 -7.81
C ASN A 177 -3.84 12.72 -9.00
N ILE A 178 -3.29 11.53 -9.26
CA ILE A 178 -2.43 11.24 -10.42
C ILE A 178 -3.02 10.05 -11.14
N LYS A 179 -3.16 10.16 -12.46
CA LYS A 179 -3.44 9.03 -13.33
C LYS A 179 -2.55 9.13 -14.56
N ILE A 180 -1.77 8.09 -14.80
CA ILE A 180 -0.84 8.03 -15.92
C ILE A 180 -0.95 6.68 -16.61
N ASN A 181 -0.80 6.67 -17.93
CA ASN A 181 -0.44 5.48 -18.67
C ASN A 181 1.09 5.48 -18.79
N ILE A 182 1.73 4.41 -18.34
CA ILE A 182 3.20 4.30 -18.33
C ILE A 182 3.76 4.27 -19.74
N ASN A 183 3.00 3.80 -20.73
CA ASN A 183 3.41 3.83 -22.13
C ASN A 183 3.51 5.26 -22.68
N ASP A 184 2.85 6.25 -22.06
CA ASP A 184 2.96 7.65 -22.47
C ASP A 184 4.29 8.29 -22.02
N LEU A 185 5.11 7.57 -21.23
CA LEU A 185 6.40 8.03 -20.73
C LEU A 185 7.59 7.65 -21.63
N ILE A 186 7.36 6.87 -22.70
CA ILE A 186 8.38 6.35 -23.63
C ILE A 186 8.04 6.70 -25.08
#